data_AF-A0AAE1NFL5-F1
#
_entry.id   AF-A0AAE1NFL5-F1
#
_cell.length_a   1.000
_cell.length_b   1.000
_cell.length_c   1.000
_cell.angle_alpha   90.00
_cell.angle_beta   90.00
_cell.angle_gamma   90.00
#
_symmetry.space_group_name_H-M   'P 1'
#
loop_
_entity.id
_entity.type
_entity.pdbx_description
1 polymer ?
#
loop_
_entity_poly.entity_id
_entity_poly.type
_entity_poly.pdbx_seq_one_letter_code
_entity_poly.pdbx_strand_id
1 'polypeptide(L)'
;KNRSRRPFEDLAFVRSSPGLVNSDWGPISGGLYARHFQRWLHYFPRASIHVVSGENLIRDPAAELCKVQEFLGLRRVITERHFFFNVTKGFPCLVKREKTGKPHCLGSSKGRSHPPVTQATYNTLRDFYRPFNFKFYKMVGQNFRW
;
A
#
# COMPACT_ATOMS: atom_id res chain seq x y z
N LYS A 1 -3.80 -19.89 22.23
CA LYS A 1 -2.35 -20.13 21.96
C LYS A 1 -1.62 -18.79 21.98
N ASN A 2 -0.96 -18.48 23.09
CA ASN A 2 -0.29 -17.21 23.36
C ASN A 2 1.06 -17.19 22.61
N ARG A 3 1.09 -16.68 21.38
CA ARG A 3 2.38 -16.33 20.74
C ARG A 3 2.89 -15.10 21.46
N SER A 4 3.91 -15.27 22.30
CA SER A 4 4.75 -14.17 22.78
C SER A 4 5.10 -13.29 21.57
N ARG A 5 4.43 -12.13 21.47
CA ARG A 5 4.64 -11.19 20.37
C ARG A 5 5.87 -10.40 20.72
N ARG A 6 7.01 -10.83 20.16
CA ARG A 6 8.22 -10.00 20.15
C ARG A 6 7.84 -8.58 19.69
N PRO A 7 8.34 -7.53 20.36
CA PRO A 7 8.24 -6.15 19.91
C PRO A 7 8.54 -6.01 18.42
N PHE A 8 7.93 -5.02 17.78
CA PHE A 8 8.14 -4.78 16.35
C PHE A 8 9.63 -4.53 16.06
N GLU A 9 10.30 -3.76 16.92
CA GLU A 9 11.71 -3.41 16.86
C GLU A 9 12.64 -4.62 16.87
N ASP A 10 12.33 -5.63 17.69
CA ASP A 10 13.12 -6.88 17.77
C ASP A 10 13.06 -7.71 16.49
N LEU A 11 12.05 -7.48 15.66
CA LEU A 11 11.90 -8.13 14.36
C LEU A 11 12.46 -7.25 13.23
N ALA A 12 12.26 -5.94 13.34
CA ALA A 12 12.65 -4.95 12.35
C ALA A 12 14.16 -4.69 12.32
N PHE A 13 14.88 -4.94 13.42
CA PHE A 13 16.31 -4.66 13.53
C PHE A 13 17.14 -5.92 13.79
N VAL A 14 18.33 -5.98 13.19
CA VAL A 14 19.29 -7.07 13.37
C VAL A 14 19.79 -7.07 14.81
N ARG A 15 19.67 -8.21 15.50
CA ARG A 15 20.12 -8.39 16.90
C ARG A 15 19.58 -7.31 17.86
N SER A 16 18.37 -6.79 17.59
CA SER A 16 17.76 -5.68 18.33
C SER A 16 18.64 -4.42 18.41
N SER A 17 19.59 -4.25 17.49
CA SER A 17 20.47 -3.08 17.44
C SER A 17 19.81 -1.97 16.62
N PRO A 18 19.46 -0.82 17.22
CA PRO A 18 18.86 0.29 16.49
C PRO A 18 19.78 0.73 15.34
N GLY A 19 19.24 0.84 14.12
CA GLY A 19 19.96 1.33 12.95
C GLY A 19 20.35 0.28 11.90
N LEU A 20 20.46 -1.01 12.26
CA LEU A 20 20.61 -2.09 11.28
C LEU A 20 19.25 -2.74 10.99
N VAL A 21 18.58 -2.27 9.93
CA VAL A 21 17.30 -2.82 9.50
C VAL A 21 17.48 -4.26 9.00
N ASN A 22 16.67 -5.18 9.52
CA ASN A 22 16.61 -6.57 9.12
C ASN A 22 15.86 -6.74 7.78
N SER A 23 16.60 -6.66 6.67
CA SER A 23 16.02 -6.80 5.33
C SER A 23 15.55 -8.21 4.97
N ASP A 24 15.90 -9.22 5.78
CA ASP A 24 15.49 -10.61 5.57
C ASP A 24 14.12 -10.91 6.20
N TRP A 25 13.69 -10.08 7.16
CA TRP A 25 12.36 -10.21 7.73
C TRP A 25 11.28 -9.90 6.70
N GLY A 26 10.34 -10.83 6.49
CA GLY A 26 9.33 -10.77 5.42
C GLY A 26 8.62 -9.42 5.26
N PRO A 27 8.10 -8.80 6.33
CA PRO A 27 7.48 -7.47 6.25
C PRO A 27 8.39 -6.36 5.72
N ILE A 28 9.69 -6.38 6.05
CA ILE A 28 10.65 -5.41 5.52
C ILE A 28 11.04 -5.75 4.08
N SER A 29 11.40 -7.00 3.87
CA SER A 29 11.74 -7.57 2.57
C SER A 29 10.64 -7.32 1.51
N GLY A 30 9.37 -7.37 1.93
CA GLY A 30 8.20 -7.09 1.09
C GLY A 30 8.09 -5.63 0.65
N GLY A 31 8.51 -4.67 1.48
CA GLY A 31 8.49 -3.24 1.18
C GLY A 31 9.56 -2.77 0.18
N LEU A 32 10.52 -3.64 -0.18
CA LEU A 32 11.58 -3.34 -1.15
C LEU A 32 11.07 -3.42 -2.60
N TYR A 33 10.12 -2.56 -2.97
CA TYR A 33 9.38 -2.65 -4.22
C TYR A 33 10.28 -2.61 -5.47
N ALA A 34 11.32 -1.78 -5.50
CA ALA A 34 12.26 -1.73 -6.62
C ALA A 34 12.88 -3.11 -6.94
N ARG A 35 13.23 -3.89 -5.89
CA ARG A 35 13.83 -5.22 -6.04
C ARG A 35 12.85 -6.20 -6.68
N HIS A 36 11.59 -6.19 -6.25
CA HIS A 36 10.56 -7.08 -6.77
C HIS A 36 10.12 -6.66 -8.18
N PHE A 37 9.93 -5.35 -8.40
CA PHE A 37 9.53 -4.80 -9.69
C PHE A 37 10.56 -5.08 -10.78
N GLN A 38 11.86 -5.05 -10.46
CA GLN A 38 12.92 -5.40 -11.40
C GLN A 38 12.79 -6.83 -11.94
N ARG A 39 12.30 -7.78 -11.13
CA ARG A 39 12.05 -9.17 -11.57
C ARG A 39 10.89 -9.24 -12.56
N TRP A 40 9.82 -8.50 -12.33
CA TRP A 40 8.68 -8.42 -13.25
C TRP A 40 9.09 -7.83 -14.60
N LEU A 41 9.92 -6.79 -14.60
CA LEU A 41 10.41 -6.15 -15.83
C LEU A 41 11.30 -7.05 -16.70
N HIS A 42 11.78 -8.18 -16.17
CA HIS A 42 12.48 -9.17 -16.99
C HIS A 42 11.55 -9.90 -17.97
N TYR A 43 10.26 -10.01 -17.61
CA TYR A 43 9.27 -10.80 -18.37
C TYR A 43 8.19 -9.93 -19.00
N PHE A 44 7.88 -8.78 -18.40
CA PHE A 44 6.79 -7.92 -18.83
C PHE A 44 7.31 -6.52 -19.17
N PRO A 45 6.92 -5.97 -20.33
CA PRO A 45 7.21 -4.57 -20.64
C PRO A 45 6.70 -3.65 -19.55
N ARG A 46 7.43 -2.56 -19.25
CA ARG A 46 6.98 -1.57 -18.28
C ARG A 46 5.56 -1.07 -18.58
N ALA A 47 5.23 -0.86 -19.85
CA ALA A 47 3.92 -0.37 -20.29
C ALA A 47 2.76 -1.32 -19.96
N SER A 48 3.00 -2.62 -19.72
CA SER A 48 1.96 -3.59 -19.37
C SER A 48 1.76 -3.74 -17.85
N ILE A 49 2.33 -2.85 -17.04
CA ILE A 49 2.16 -2.87 -15.58
C ILE A 49 1.69 -1.50 -15.10
N HIS A 50 0.49 -1.43 -14.54
CA HIS A 50 0.01 -0.23 -13.87
C HIS A 50 0.26 -0.32 -12.37
N VAL A 51 0.81 0.74 -11.78
CA VAL A 51 1.09 0.82 -10.34
C VAL A 51 0.11 1.80 -9.72
N VAL A 52 -0.78 1.26 -8.88
CA VAL A 52 -1.83 2.01 -8.18
C VAL A 52 -1.26 2.63 -6.90
N SER A 53 -1.54 3.90 -6.64
CA SER A 53 -1.26 4.54 -5.34
C SER A 53 -2.30 4.09 -4.32
N GLY A 54 -1.85 3.35 -3.30
CA GLY A 54 -2.72 2.93 -2.20
C GLY A 54 -3.26 4.11 -1.39
N GLU A 55 -2.46 5.17 -1.20
CA GLU A 55 -2.87 6.39 -0.52
C GLU A 55 -3.96 7.13 -1.30
N ASN A 56 -3.80 7.24 -2.62
CA ASN A 56 -4.81 7.88 -3.45
C ASN A 56 -6.06 7.02 -3.57
N LEU A 57 -5.95 5.67 -3.57
CA LEU A 57 -7.11 4.78 -3.54
C LEU A 57 -7.95 4.95 -2.26
N ILE A 58 -7.34 5.38 -1.15
CA ILE A 58 -8.06 5.70 0.08
C ILE A 58 -8.66 7.11 0.01
N ARG A 59 -7.87 8.11 -0.40
CA ARG A 59 -8.26 9.53 -0.39
C ARG A 59 -9.25 9.88 -1.49
N ASP A 60 -9.04 9.35 -2.70
CA ASP A 60 -9.83 9.58 -3.90
C ASP A 60 -9.89 8.30 -4.76
N PRO A 61 -10.71 7.31 -4.35
CA PRO A 61 -10.82 6.03 -5.06
C PRO A 61 -11.31 6.17 -6.50
N ALA A 62 -12.13 7.18 -6.80
CA ALA A 62 -12.67 7.38 -8.14
C ALA A 62 -11.57 7.84 -9.11
N ALA A 63 -10.75 8.81 -8.72
CA ALA A 63 -9.64 9.26 -9.55
C ALA A 63 -8.61 8.14 -9.76
N GLU A 64 -8.32 7.34 -8.73
CA GLU A 64 -7.37 6.24 -8.86
C GLU A 64 -7.92 5.12 -9.77
N LEU A 65 -9.20 4.77 -9.66
CA LEU A 65 -9.83 3.78 -10.55
C LEU A 65 -10.10 4.31 -11.96
N CYS A 66 -10.11 5.62 -12.17
CA CYS A 66 -10.10 6.20 -13.52
C CYS A 66 -8.83 5.76 -14.28
N LYS A 67 -7.66 5.87 -13.65
CA LYS A 67 -6.37 5.45 -14.23
C LYS A 67 -6.33 3.94 -14.51
N VAL A 68 -6.93 3.14 -13.62
CA VAL A 68 -7.05 1.69 -13.80
C VAL A 68 -7.92 1.37 -15.02
N GLN A 69 -9.08 2.02 -15.17
CA GLN A 69 -9.96 1.82 -16.33
C GLN A 69 -9.25 2.20 -17.64
N GLU A 70 -8.52 3.31 -17.67
CA GLU A 70 -7.73 3.74 -18.82
C GLU A 70 -6.64 2.73 -19.20
N PHE A 71 -5.87 2.28 -18.21
CA PHE A 71 -4.82 1.28 -18.43
C PHE A 71 -5.38 -0.03 -19.02
N LEU A 72 -6.57 -0.44 -18.59
CA LEU A 72 -7.24 -1.64 -19.09
C LEU A 72 -8.00 -1.43 -20.41
N GLY A 73 -8.02 -0.21 -20.97
CA GLY A 73 -8.81 0.11 -22.16
C GLY A 73 -10.33 0.05 -21.93
N LEU A 74 -10.78 0.21 -20.69
CA LEU A 74 -12.19 0.16 -20.32
C LEU A 74 -12.84 1.54 -20.40
N ARG A 75 -14.13 1.58 -20.73
CA ARG A 75 -14.94 2.80 -20.61
C ARG A 75 -14.96 3.27 -19.16
N ARG A 76 -14.78 4.57 -18.94
CA ARG A 76 -14.90 5.21 -17.62
C ARG A 76 -16.35 5.16 -17.12
N VAL A 77 -16.67 4.14 -16.33
CA VAL A 77 -18.01 3.92 -15.74
C VAL A 77 -17.98 4.15 -14.23
N ILE A 78 -16.86 3.78 -13.59
CA ILE A 78 -16.65 3.99 -12.16
C ILE A 78 -16.32 5.47 -11.93
N THR A 79 -17.18 6.12 -11.16
CA THR A 79 -17.08 7.51 -10.72
C THR A 79 -17.33 7.61 -9.21
N GLU A 80 -17.22 8.81 -8.64
CA GLU A 80 -17.38 9.16 -7.23
C GLU A 80 -18.70 8.63 -6.64
N ARG A 81 -19.78 8.60 -7.45
CA ARG A 81 -21.11 8.10 -7.04
C ARG A 81 -21.15 6.63 -6.60
N HIS A 82 -20.10 5.85 -6.89
CA HIS A 82 -20.00 4.46 -6.47
C HIS A 82 -19.31 4.32 -5.11
N PHE A 83 -18.85 5.43 -4.52
CA PHE A 83 -18.16 5.46 -3.24
C PHE A 83 -18.89 6.36 -2.26
N PHE A 84 -18.78 6.01 -0.98
CA PHE A 84 -19.07 6.90 0.13
C PHE A 84 -18.02 6.67 1.21
N PHE A 85 -17.69 7.70 1.98
CA PHE A 85 -16.72 7.57 3.06
C PHE A 85 -17.43 7.16 4.36
N ASN A 86 -17.02 6.04 4.95
CA ASN A 86 -17.53 5.63 6.25
C ASN A 86 -16.61 6.18 7.35
N VAL A 87 -17.06 7.23 8.05
CA VAL A 87 -16.28 7.93 9.08
C VAL A 87 -15.89 7.00 10.23
N THR A 88 -16.80 6.14 10.70
CA THR A 88 -16.53 5.18 11.78
C THR A 88 -15.47 4.16 11.36
N LYS A 89 -15.49 3.73 10.09
CA LYS A 89 -14.48 2.81 9.55
C LYS A 89 -13.16 3.54 9.23
N GLY A 90 -13.22 4.81 8.83
CA GLY A 90 -12.08 5.59 8.35
C GLY A 90 -11.65 5.27 6.92
N PHE A 91 -12.50 4.60 6.13
CA PHE A 91 -12.19 4.16 4.76
C PHE A 91 -13.38 4.36 3.81
N PRO A 92 -13.12 4.54 2.50
CA PRO A 92 -14.17 4.51 1.49
C PRO A 92 -14.82 3.12 1.39
N CYS A 93 -16.12 3.12 1.15
CA CYS A 93 -16.96 1.94 0.95
C CYS A 93 -17.73 2.06 -0.38
N LEU A 94 -18.24 0.93 -0.89
CA LEU A 94 -18.95 0.86 -2.16
C LEU A 94 -20.46 1.09 -1.98
N VAL A 95 -21.04 1.92 -2.84
CA VAL A 95 -22.49 2.06 -3.02
C VAL A 95 -22.94 1.02 -4.04
N LYS A 96 -23.93 0.17 -3.69
CA LYS A 96 -24.58 -0.72 -4.66
C LYS A 96 -25.76 0.02 -5.31
N ARG A 97 -25.90 -0.12 -6.63
CA ARG A 97 -26.96 0.55 -7.43
C ARG A 97 -28.30 -0.17 -7.42
N GLU A 98 -28.37 -1.41 -6.94
CA GLU A 98 -29.63 -2.16 -6.89
C GLU A 98 -30.52 -1.68 -5.75
N LYS A 99 -31.84 -1.58 -5.99
CA LYS A 99 -32.86 -1.00 -5.08
C LYS A 99 -32.90 -1.63 -3.68
N THR A 100 -32.23 -2.76 -3.47
CA THR A 100 -32.14 -3.52 -2.20
C THR A 100 -30.70 -3.66 -1.68
N GLY A 101 -29.71 -3.20 -2.45
CA GLY A 101 -28.30 -3.47 -2.21
C GLY A 101 -27.73 -2.62 -1.08
N LYS A 102 -27.60 -3.20 0.12
CA LYS A 102 -26.90 -2.56 1.24
C LYS A 102 -25.49 -2.11 0.80
N PRO A 103 -25.03 -0.92 1.23
CA PRO A 103 -23.66 -0.48 0.98
C PRO A 103 -22.66 -1.52 1.46
N HIS A 104 -21.55 -1.68 0.72
CA HIS A 104 -20.54 -2.67 1.03
C HIS A 104 -19.24 -2.01 1.50
N CYS A 105 -18.94 -2.18 2.77
CA CYS A 105 -17.63 -1.88 3.33
C CYS A 105 -16.77 -3.15 3.41
N LEU A 106 -15.46 -3.00 3.24
CA LEU A 106 -14.53 -4.11 3.48
C LEU A 106 -14.64 -4.63 4.92
N GLY A 107 -14.39 -5.92 5.13
CA GLY A 107 -14.48 -6.56 6.45
C GLY A 107 -13.46 -6.05 7.49
N SER A 108 -13.55 -6.57 8.72
CA SER A 108 -12.71 -6.18 9.86
C SER A 108 -11.22 -6.47 9.69
N SER A 109 -10.85 -7.38 8.78
CA SER A 109 -9.45 -7.66 8.45
C SER A 109 -8.76 -6.54 7.66
N LYS A 110 -9.53 -5.58 7.14
CA LYS A 110 -9.07 -4.43 6.33
C LYS A 110 -9.26 -3.13 7.10
N GLY A 111 -8.16 -2.37 7.26
CA GLY A 111 -8.12 -1.14 8.06
C GLY A 111 -7.89 -1.38 9.56
N ARG A 112 -7.06 -2.37 9.91
CA ARG A 112 -6.73 -2.68 11.31
C ARG A 112 -5.82 -1.60 11.89
N SER A 113 -6.05 -1.22 13.15
CA SER A 113 -5.17 -0.30 13.87
C SER A 113 -3.74 -0.84 13.91
N HIS A 114 -2.78 0.00 13.57
CA HIS A 114 -1.36 -0.34 13.66
C HIS A 114 -0.90 -0.25 15.12
N PRO A 115 0.03 -1.12 15.56
CA PRO A 115 0.64 -0.95 16.87
C PRO A 115 1.44 0.37 16.92
N PRO A 116 1.60 0.96 18.12
CA PRO A 116 2.49 2.10 18.28
C PRO A 116 3.92 1.68 17.93
N VAL A 117 4.62 2.57 17.22
CA VAL A 117 6.04 2.41 16.84
C VAL A 117 6.74 3.70 17.24
N THR A 118 7.93 3.60 17.81
CA THR A 118 8.66 4.80 18.25
C THR A 118 9.02 5.70 17.06
N GLN A 119 9.10 7.01 17.27
CA GLN A 119 9.49 7.95 16.22
C GLN A 119 10.90 7.64 15.68
N ALA A 120 11.82 7.20 16.55
CA ALA A 120 13.16 6.79 16.16
C ALA A 120 13.14 5.56 15.23
N THR A 121 12.35 4.54 15.56
CA THR A 121 12.11 3.37 14.70
C THR A 121 11.53 3.80 13.35
N TYR A 122 10.52 4.67 13.36
CA TYR A 122 9.87 5.16 12.15
C TYR A 122 10.83 5.92 11.23
N ASN A 123 11.61 6.85 11.78
CA ASN A 123 12.63 7.61 11.05
C ASN A 123 13.70 6.69 10.45
N THR A 124 14.19 5.73 11.24
CA THR A 124 15.19 4.76 10.79
C THR A 124 14.68 3.94 9.60
N LEU A 125 13.43 3.48 9.66
CA LEU A 125 12.81 2.75 8.55
C LEU A 125 12.60 3.64 7.33
N ARG A 126 12.19 4.91 7.50
CA ARG A 126 12.08 5.87 6.39
C ARG A 126 13.42 6.08 5.69
N ASP A 127 14.48 6.30 6.46
CA ASP A 127 15.83 6.50 5.92
C ASP A 127 16.32 5.25 5.20
N PHE A 128 16.05 4.06 5.75
CA PHE A 128 16.33 2.79 5.10
C PHE A 128 15.61 2.63 3.76
N TYR A 129 14.30 2.91 3.68
CA TYR A 129 13.53 2.74 2.44
C TYR A 129 13.80 3.83 1.41
N ARG A 130 14.20 5.04 1.82
CA ARG A 130 14.37 6.22 0.94
C ARG A 130 15.14 5.93 -0.36
N PRO A 131 16.35 5.34 -0.36
CA PRO A 131 17.05 5.04 -1.61
C PRO A 131 16.31 4.03 -2.51
N PHE A 132 15.63 3.05 -1.91
CA PHE A 132 14.84 2.07 -2.65
C PHE A 132 13.57 2.68 -3.25
N ASN A 133 12.92 3.59 -2.52
CA ASN A 133 11.77 4.36 -3.00
C ASN A 133 12.15 5.22 -4.20
N PHE A 134 13.26 5.96 -4.12
CA PHE A 134 13.75 6.74 -5.27
C PHE A 134 14.05 5.88 -6.49
N LYS A 135 14.68 4.70 -6.31
CA LYS A 135 14.89 3.75 -7.40
C LYS A 135 13.55 3.29 -7.98
N PHE A 136 12.59 2.91 -7.14
CA PHE A 136 11.27 2.49 -7.57
C PHE A 136 10.55 3.60 -8.36
N TYR A 137 10.59 4.85 -7.90
CA TYR A 137 9.97 6.00 -8.57
C TYR A 137 10.54 6.23 -9.97
N LYS A 138 11.85 6.07 -10.14
CA LYS A 138 12.49 6.13 -11.46
C LYS A 138 12.01 4.98 -12.36
N MET A 139 11.94 3.76 -11.83
CA MET A 139 11.48 2.59 -12.60
C MET A 139 10.03 2.68 -13.04
N VAL A 140 9.17 3.25 -12.19
CA VAL A 140 7.74 3.40 -12.48
C VAL A 140 7.39 4.73 -13.15
N GLY A 141 8.31 5.69 -13.23
CA GLY A 141 8.04 7.01 -13.81
C GLY A 141 7.05 7.85 -12.97
N GLN A 142 6.88 7.56 -11.69
CA GLN A 142 5.95 8.25 -10.79
C GLN A 142 6.55 8.38 -9.39
N ASN A 143 6.48 9.59 -8.82
CA ASN A 143 6.86 9.86 -7.44
C ASN A 143 5.63 9.75 -6.52
N PHE A 144 5.63 8.76 -5.63
CA PHE A 144 4.53 8.52 -4.68
C PHE A 144 4.66 9.33 -3.38
N ARG A 145 5.77 10.06 -3.19
CA ARG A 145 6.03 10.94 -2.03
C ARG A 145 6.02 10.21 -0.68
N TRP A 146 6.52 8.97 -0.63
CA TRP A 146 6.69 8.21 0.60
C TRP A 146 7.91 8.67 1.39
#